data_AF-A0A852IF97-F1
#
_entry.id   AF-A0A852IF97-F1
#
_cell.length_a   1.000
_cell.length_b   1.000
_cell.length_c   1.000
_cell.angle_alpha   90.00
_cell.angle_beta   90.00
_cell.angle_gamma   90.00
#
_symmetry.space_group_name_H-M   'P 1'
#
loop_
_entity.id
_entity.type
_entity.pdbx_description
1 polymer ?
#
loop_
_entity_poly.entity_id
_entity_poly.type
_entity_poly.pdbx_seq_one_letter_code
_entity_poly.pdbx_strand_id
1 'polypeptide(L)'
;LKAYMDSKASKTPGPSTAPADGAAMKSFVDNMLQGIRASYRAREEQLARAARGYQKRMKTLVKKHENLLIAYGLQREQIRASGSSTMDCGPAELHFSITDPELLTNTAWELQRLREQKAKLELQLQEVQQVLPELPLLLTLGWMLGRGSQLLAEKVWAELRKQLLEFTHNTQEGLEQERSQLLARALVAEEQVSELQAYIDQHLAR
;
A
#
# COMPACT_ATOMS: atom_id res chain seq x y z
N LEU A 1 32.90 44.74 7.26
CA LEU A 1 34.21 44.34 7.82
C LEU A 1 35.03 45.50 8.42
N LYS A 2 34.56 46.75 8.46
CA LYS A 2 35.35 47.91 8.95
C LYS A 2 35.04 48.35 10.40
N ALA A 3 34.05 47.76 11.06
CA ALA A 3 33.61 48.16 12.41
C ALA A 3 34.16 47.29 13.55
N TYR A 4 35.08 46.35 13.28
CA TYR A 4 35.49 45.33 14.25
C TYR A 4 36.87 45.58 14.90
N MET A 5 37.51 46.72 14.66
CA MET A 5 38.91 46.96 15.05
C MET A 5 39.12 48.01 16.15
N ASP A 6 38.12 48.79 16.55
CA ASP A 6 38.32 49.99 17.38
C ASP A 6 37.94 49.88 18.86
N SER A 7 38.04 48.68 19.46
CA SER A 7 37.79 48.55 20.90
C SER A 7 38.86 47.74 21.60
N LYS A 8 40.01 48.39 21.89
CA LYS A 8 40.81 48.10 23.09
C LYS A 8 41.83 49.20 23.37
N ALA A 9 41.64 49.95 24.46
CA ALA A 9 42.70 50.26 25.45
C ALA A 9 42.19 51.24 26.53
N SER A 10 41.81 50.71 27.69
CA SER A 10 41.80 51.45 28.95
C SER A 10 42.14 50.46 30.06
N LYS A 11 43.40 50.41 30.47
CA LYS A 11 43.89 49.64 31.62
C LYS A 11 43.95 50.57 32.84
N THR A 12 43.25 50.24 33.90
CA THR A 12 43.52 50.70 35.27
C THR A 12 43.82 49.49 36.16
N PRO A 13 44.75 49.56 37.13
CA PRO A 13 45.17 48.40 37.91
C PRO A 13 44.47 48.27 39.28
N GLY A 14 43.98 47.05 39.58
CA GLY A 14 43.69 46.50 40.94
C GLY A 14 42.21 46.45 41.35
N PRO A 15 41.76 45.53 42.26
CA PRO A 15 42.40 44.37 42.88
C PRO A 15 41.78 43.01 42.43
N SER A 16 42.44 41.90 42.74
CA SER A 16 42.11 40.53 42.32
C SER A 16 40.62 40.12 42.46
N THR A 17 39.90 40.07 41.34
CA THR A 17 38.60 39.41 41.17
C THR A 17 38.73 38.10 40.38
N ALA A 18 39.57 37.19 40.86
CA ALA A 18 39.87 35.92 40.20
C ALA A 18 38.64 35.00 39.91
N PRO A 19 37.52 34.99 40.69
CA PRO A 19 36.38 34.13 40.37
C PRO A 19 35.36 34.73 39.39
N ALA A 20 35.29 36.06 39.25
CA ALA A 20 34.30 36.72 38.38
C ALA A 20 34.68 36.66 36.89
N ASP A 21 35.97 36.82 36.58
CA ASP A 21 36.48 36.73 35.20
C ASP A 21 36.36 35.30 34.63
N GLY A 22 36.55 34.29 35.49
CA GLY A 22 36.36 32.88 35.12
C GLY A 22 34.90 32.54 34.80
N ALA A 23 33.95 33.10 35.55
CA ALA A 23 32.52 32.92 35.28
C ALA A 23 32.07 33.65 34.00
N ALA A 24 32.55 34.87 33.79
CA ALA A 24 32.30 35.63 32.56
C ALA A 24 32.86 34.90 31.32
N MET A 25 34.09 34.39 31.39
CA MET A 25 34.70 33.62 30.30
C MET A 25 33.92 32.33 29.99
N LYS A 26 33.47 31.60 31.02
CA LYS A 26 32.62 30.41 30.84
C LYS A 26 31.33 30.76 30.12
N SER A 27 30.62 31.80 30.57
CA SER A 27 29.38 32.25 29.92
C SER A 27 29.59 32.67 28.46
N PHE A 28 30.73 33.30 28.15
CA PHE A 28 31.09 33.66 26.78
C PHE A 28 31.32 32.43 25.89
N VAL A 29 32.06 31.43 26.39
CA VAL A 29 32.29 30.16 25.68
C VAL A 29 30.98 29.39 25.50
N ASP A 30 30.13 29.34 26.51
CA ASP A 30 28.83 28.68 26.44
C ASP A 30 27.92 29.34 25.40
N ASN A 31 27.87 30.68 25.39
CA ASN A 31 27.13 31.45 24.38
C ASN A 31 27.69 31.21 22.97
N MET A 32 29.01 31.12 22.81
CA MET A 32 29.64 30.81 21.52
C MET A 32 29.28 29.39 21.06
N LEU A 33 29.39 28.39 21.94
CA LEU A 33 29.03 27.01 21.64
C LEU A 33 27.54 26.89 21.30
N GLN A 34 26.68 27.62 22.01
CA GLN A 34 25.25 27.70 21.71
C GLN A 34 25.00 28.34 20.33
N GLY A 35 25.70 29.42 20.01
CA GLY A 35 25.62 30.08 18.70
C GLY A 35 26.08 29.16 17.56
N ILE A 36 27.17 28.42 17.76
CA ILE A 36 27.67 27.42 16.81
C ILE A 36 26.59 26.34 16.61
N ARG A 37 26.09 25.71 17.68
CA ARG A 37 25.02 24.69 17.58
C ARG A 37 23.77 25.23 16.89
N ALA A 38 23.35 26.45 17.20
CA ALA A 38 22.20 27.08 16.57
C ALA A 38 22.44 27.33 15.07
N SER A 39 23.65 27.77 14.69
CA SER A 39 24.01 27.99 13.29
C SER A 39 24.01 26.70 12.46
N TYR A 40 24.51 25.60 13.03
CA TYR A 40 24.48 24.28 12.39
C TYR A 40 23.04 23.79 12.23
N ARG A 41 22.22 23.88 13.28
CA ARG A 41 20.79 23.52 13.19
C ARG A 41 20.05 24.34 12.13
N ALA A 42 20.27 25.66 12.10
CA ALA A 42 19.65 26.53 11.10
C ALA A 42 20.07 26.14 9.67
N ARG A 43 21.35 25.81 9.45
CA ARG A 43 21.85 25.34 8.16
C ARG A 43 21.28 23.98 7.78
N GLU A 44 21.24 23.03 8.72
CA GLU A 44 20.62 21.71 8.50
C GLU A 44 19.15 21.84 8.14
N GLU A 45 18.41 22.70 8.84
CA GLU A 45 17.01 22.99 8.52
C GLU A 45 16.85 23.60 7.12
N GLN A 46 17.71 24.55 6.73
CA GLN A 46 17.69 25.12 5.38
C GLN A 46 17.93 24.05 4.31
N LEU A 47 18.91 23.17 4.52
CA LEU A 47 19.19 22.07 3.61
C LEU A 47 18.02 21.07 3.55
N ALA A 48 17.45 20.70 4.70
CA ALA A 48 16.28 19.83 4.76
C ALA A 48 15.06 20.45 4.05
N ARG A 49 14.83 21.76 4.21
CA ARG A 49 13.76 22.49 3.51
C ARG A 49 14.00 22.53 2.01
N ALA A 50 15.23 22.80 1.57
CA ALA A 50 15.60 22.80 0.16
C ALA A 50 15.42 21.41 -0.47
N ALA A 51 15.87 20.35 0.21
CA ALA A 51 15.71 18.97 -0.22
C ALA A 51 14.23 18.57 -0.34
N ARG A 52 13.41 18.85 0.68
CA ARG A 52 11.95 18.61 0.64
C ARG A 52 11.29 19.41 -0.49
N GLY A 53 11.71 20.65 -0.70
CA GLY A 53 11.23 21.51 -1.79
C GLY A 53 11.59 20.97 -3.17
N TYR A 54 12.80 20.45 -3.34
CA TYR A 54 13.24 19.77 -4.57
C TYR A 54 12.39 18.51 -4.81
N GLN A 55 12.26 17.64 -3.81
CA GLN A 55 11.45 16.42 -3.91
C GLN A 55 9.99 16.72 -4.28
N LYS A 56 9.39 17.77 -3.69
CA LYS A 56 8.02 18.20 -4.04
C LYS A 56 7.90 18.65 -5.50
N ARG A 57 8.86 19.45 -5.97
CA ARG A 57 8.91 19.90 -7.38
C ARG A 57 9.11 18.73 -8.33
N MET A 58 9.99 17.79 -8.00
CA MET A 58 10.20 16.56 -8.76
C MET A 58 8.94 15.72 -8.88
N LYS A 59 8.24 15.44 -7.77
CA LYS A 59 6.94 14.73 -7.80
C LYS A 59 5.91 15.45 -8.67
N THR A 60 5.90 16.77 -8.67
CA THR A 60 4.98 17.57 -9.50
C THR A 60 5.36 17.49 -10.98
N LEU A 61 6.65 17.50 -11.31
CA LEU A 61 7.15 17.37 -12.67
C LEU A 61 6.82 16.00 -13.27
N VAL A 62 7.02 14.91 -12.52
CA VAL A 62 6.66 13.56 -12.93
C VAL A 62 5.17 13.44 -13.26
N LYS A 63 4.29 13.96 -12.39
CA LYS A 63 2.84 13.97 -12.66
C LYS A 63 2.48 14.74 -13.93
N LYS A 64 3.12 15.89 -14.17
CA LYS A 64 2.91 16.66 -15.40
C LYS A 64 3.38 15.89 -16.63
N HIS A 65 4.51 15.20 -16.52
CA HIS A 65 5.05 14.37 -17.58
C HIS A 65 4.10 13.20 -17.90
N GLU A 66 3.58 12.49 -16.90
CA GLU A 66 2.57 11.44 -17.08
C GLU A 66 1.31 11.97 -17.77
N ASN A 67 0.77 13.09 -17.30
CA ASN A 67 -0.40 13.73 -17.92
C ASN A 67 -0.14 14.12 -19.38
N LEU A 68 1.06 14.62 -19.67
CA LEU A 68 1.46 14.99 -21.03
C LEU A 68 1.57 13.75 -21.93
N LEU A 69 2.11 12.64 -21.44
CA LEU A 69 2.17 11.38 -22.19
C LEU A 69 0.78 10.84 -22.51
N ILE A 70 -0.16 10.92 -21.56
CA ILE A 70 -1.55 10.53 -21.79
C ILE A 70 -2.19 11.39 -22.89
N ALA A 71 -2.02 12.72 -22.81
CA ALA A 71 -2.56 13.64 -23.80
C ALA A 71 -1.94 13.42 -25.19
N TYR A 72 -0.62 13.20 -25.24
CA TYR A 72 0.10 12.89 -26.46
C TYR A 72 -0.36 11.56 -27.07
N GLY A 73 -0.54 10.51 -26.27
CA GLY A 73 -1.05 9.23 -26.74
C GLY A 73 -2.46 9.34 -27.35
N LEU A 74 -3.35 10.06 -26.67
CA LEU A 74 -4.68 10.34 -27.20
C LEU A 74 -4.63 11.11 -28.53
N GLN A 75 -3.77 12.13 -28.62
CA GLN A 75 -3.59 12.89 -29.86
C GLN A 75 -3.10 12.00 -31.00
N ARG A 76 -2.16 11.09 -30.72
CA ARG A 76 -1.66 10.14 -31.72
C ARG A 76 -2.72 9.18 -32.22
N GLU A 77 -3.56 8.68 -31.32
CA GLU A 77 -4.69 7.82 -31.68
C GLU A 77 -5.70 8.57 -32.54
N GLN A 78 -6.01 9.83 -32.20
CA GLN A 78 -6.89 10.68 -33.00
C GLN A 78 -6.33 10.92 -34.41
N ILE A 79 -5.03 11.22 -34.53
CA ILE A 79 -4.37 11.39 -35.84
C ILE A 79 -4.45 10.09 -36.64
N ARG A 80 -4.18 8.93 -36.00
CA ARG A 80 -4.29 7.61 -36.64
C ARG A 80 -5.72 7.30 -37.09
N ALA A 81 -6.71 7.63 -36.28
CA ALA A 81 -8.13 7.42 -36.58
C ALA A 81 -8.65 8.36 -37.67
N SER A 82 -8.09 9.57 -37.78
CA SER A 82 -8.47 10.56 -38.80
C SER A 82 -8.05 10.19 -40.23
N GLY A 83 -7.30 9.10 -40.42
CA GLY A 83 -7.09 8.47 -41.73
C GLY A 83 -6.23 9.26 -42.73
N SER A 84 -5.65 10.38 -42.31
CA SER A 84 -4.71 11.15 -43.12
C SER A 84 -3.38 10.40 -43.23
N SER A 85 -3.23 9.58 -44.28
CA SER A 85 -2.02 8.80 -44.60
C SER A 85 -0.71 9.62 -44.68
N THR A 86 -0.79 10.96 -44.67
CA THR A 86 0.35 11.87 -44.80
C THR A 86 0.88 12.41 -43.47
N MET A 87 0.24 12.12 -42.33
CA MET A 87 0.66 12.66 -41.03
C MET A 87 1.40 11.62 -40.19
N ASP A 88 2.67 11.92 -39.91
CA ASP A 88 3.48 11.18 -38.95
C ASP A 88 2.91 11.38 -37.53
N CYS A 89 2.58 10.28 -36.85
CA CYS A 89 2.10 10.31 -35.47
C CYS A 89 3.24 10.54 -34.45
N GLY A 90 4.47 10.76 -34.91
CA GLY A 90 5.64 11.03 -34.08
C GLY A 90 6.12 9.81 -33.26
N PRO A 91 7.20 9.99 -32.46
CA PRO A 91 7.81 8.92 -31.69
C PRO A 91 6.84 8.24 -30.72
N ALA A 92 7.07 6.96 -30.43
CA ALA A 92 6.26 6.24 -29.44
C ALA A 92 6.52 6.76 -28.01
N GLU A 93 5.48 6.74 -27.17
CA GLU A 93 5.55 7.22 -25.77
C GLU A 93 6.65 6.55 -24.94
N LEU A 94 7.01 5.31 -25.29
CA LEU A 94 8.07 4.53 -24.62
C LEU A 94 9.44 5.23 -24.67
N HIS A 95 9.69 6.06 -25.68
CA HIS A 95 10.93 6.82 -25.83
C HIS A 95 11.06 7.97 -24.82
N PHE A 96 9.99 8.31 -24.11
CA PHE A 96 9.98 9.40 -23.13
C PHE A 96 10.01 8.92 -21.68
N SER A 97 10.18 7.62 -21.44
CA SER A 97 10.15 7.04 -20.10
C SER A 97 11.24 7.60 -19.18
N ILE A 98 10.85 8.05 -17.99
CA ILE A 98 11.78 8.53 -16.95
C ILE A 98 12.49 7.31 -16.35
N THR A 99 13.80 7.20 -16.60
CA THR A 99 14.64 6.09 -16.12
C THR A 99 15.14 6.28 -14.67
N ASP A 100 14.94 7.46 -14.08
CA ASP A 100 15.48 7.78 -12.76
C ASP A 100 14.81 6.97 -11.64
N PRO A 101 15.56 6.14 -10.90
CA PRO A 101 15.01 5.23 -9.89
C PRO A 101 14.41 5.97 -8.68
N GLU A 102 14.84 7.20 -8.40
CA GLU A 102 14.26 8.05 -7.34
C GLU A 102 12.90 8.66 -7.72
N LEU A 103 12.57 8.67 -9.01
CA LEU A 103 11.33 9.23 -9.55
C LEU A 103 10.28 8.14 -9.82
N LEU A 104 10.69 6.87 -9.92
CA LEU A 104 9.80 5.74 -10.03
C LEU A 104 9.02 5.55 -8.73
N THR A 105 7.75 5.90 -8.77
CA THR A 105 6.78 5.58 -7.72
C THR A 105 6.65 4.06 -7.58
N ASN A 106 6.30 3.57 -6.38
CA ASN A 106 6.05 2.13 -6.17
C ASN A 106 5.06 1.54 -7.20
N THR A 107 4.11 2.36 -7.67
CA THR A 107 3.17 2.00 -8.73
C THR A 107 3.84 1.76 -10.08
N ALA A 108 4.92 2.46 -10.42
CA ALA A 108 5.68 2.23 -11.66
C ALA A 108 6.46 0.90 -11.59
N TRP A 109 7.02 0.57 -10.43
CA TRP A 109 7.65 -0.72 -10.16
C TRP A 109 6.67 -1.88 -10.24
N GLU A 110 5.49 -1.72 -9.63
CA GLU A 110 4.41 -2.70 -9.72
C GLU A 110 3.91 -2.88 -11.16
N LEU A 111 3.74 -1.79 -11.91
CA LEU A 111 3.39 -1.86 -13.34
C LEU A 111 4.46 -2.58 -14.16
N GLN A 112 5.74 -2.34 -13.91
CA GLN A 112 6.84 -3.02 -14.61
C GLN A 112 6.85 -4.52 -14.28
N ARG A 113 6.68 -4.88 -13.00
CA ARG A 113 6.56 -6.28 -12.56
C ARG A 113 5.37 -6.98 -13.22
N LEU A 114 4.20 -6.32 -13.26
CA LEU A 114 2.99 -6.86 -13.89
C LEU A 114 3.17 -7.04 -15.41
N ARG A 115 3.85 -6.10 -16.09
CA ARG A 115 4.19 -6.24 -17.51
C ARG A 115 5.09 -7.44 -17.77
N GLU A 116 6.09 -7.65 -16.93
CA GLU A 116 6.99 -8.80 -17.04
C GLU A 116 6.26 -10.12 -16.81
N GLN A 117 5.39 -10.18 -15.80
CA GLN A 117 4.55 -11.35 -15.53
C GLN A 117 3.58 -11.62 -16.69
N LYS A 118 2.98 -10.58 -17.27
CA LYS A 118 2.12 -10.70 -18.44
C LYS A 118 2.90 -11.27 -19.64
N ALA A 119 4.08 -10.73 -19.95
CA ALA A 119 4.88 -11.22 -21.07
C ALA A 119 5.29 -12.69 -20.90
N LYS A 120 5.60 -13.12 -19.66
CA LYS A 120 5.88 -14.53 -19.34
C LYS A 120 4.67 -15.43 -19.60
N LEU A 121 3.48 -15.01 -19.16
CA LEU A 121 2.24 -15.76 -19.38
C LEU A 121 1.87 -15.82 -20.87
N GLU A 122 2.08 -14.74 -21.61
CA GLU A 122 1.86 -14.71 -23.07
C GLU A 122 2.80 -15.67 -23.80
N LEU A 123 4.07 -15.74 -23.38
CA LEU A 123 5.04 -16.68 -23.95
C LEU A 123 4.66 -18.13 -23.65
N GLN A 124 4.23 -18.43 -22.42
CA GLN A 124 3.73 -19.77 -22.05
C GLN A 124 2.48 -20.15 -22.85
N LEU A 125 1.56 -19.21 -23.06
CA LEU A 125 0.36 -19.44 -23.86
C LEU A 125 0.73 -19.70 -25.32
N GLN A 126 1.69 -18.95 -25.86
CA GLN A 126 2.18 -19.12 -27.21
C GLN A 126 2.93 -20.46 -27.38
N GLU A 127 3.68 -20.91 -26.37
CA GLU A 127 4.33 -22.23 -26.34
C GLU A 127 3.30 -23.36 -26.36
N VAL A 128 2.27 -23.30 -25.50
CA VAL A 128 1.16 -24.27 -25.50
C VAL A 128 0.41 -24.25 -26.84
N GLN A 129 0.26 -23.07 -27.45
CA GLN A 129 -0.42 -22.92 -28.74
C GLN A 129 0.43 -23.41 -29.92
N GLN A 130 1.76 -23.35 -29.83
CA GLN A 130 2.70 -23.88 -30.85
C GLN A 130 2.95 -25.39 -30.73
N VAL A 131 2.63 -26.01 -29.60
CA VAL A 131 2.59 -27.48 -29.47
C VAL A 131 1.27 -28.06 -30.03
N LEU A 132 0.29 -27.19 -30.31
CA LEU A 132 -1.03 -27.52 -30.85
C LEU A 132 -1.22 -27.67 -32.39
N PRO A 133 -0.23 -27.48 -33.30
CA PRO A 133 -0.49 -27.56 -34.75
C PRO A 133 -0.61 -28.98 -35.32
N GLU A 134 -0.29 -30.04 -34.56
CA GLU A 134 -0.51 -31.44 -34.98
C GLU A 134 -1.95 -31.94 -34.71
N LEU A 135 -2.82 -31.08 -34.15
CA LEU A 135 -4.14 -31.46 -33.66
C LEU A 135 -5.35 -31.02 -34.53
N PRO A 136 -5.33 -30.92 -35.87
CA PRO A 136 -6.59 -30.70 -36.61
C PRO A 136 -7.61 -31.83 -36.39
N LEU A 137 -7.14 -33.07 -36.22
CA LEU A 137 -7.99 -34.22 -35.89
C LEU A 137 -8.31 -34.31 -34.39
N LEU A 138 -7.45 -33.78 -33.52
CA LEU A 138 -7.62 -33.89 -32.07
C LEU A 138 -8.34 -32.68 -31.45
N LEU A 139 -8.37 -31.49 -32.07
CA LEU A 139 -9.36 -30.45 -31.75
C LEU A 139 -10.75 -30.94 -32.17
N THR A 140 -10.81 -31.58 -33.35
CA THR A 140 -11.98 -32.31 -33.86
C THR A 140 -12.21 -33.66 -33.15
N LEU A 141 -11.43 -34.01 -32.13
CA LEU A 141 -11.80 -35.04 -31.16
C LEU A 141 -11.90 -34.45 -29.76
N GLY A 142 -11.36 -33.27 -29.48
CA GLY A 142 -11.34 -32.58 -28.19
C GLY A 142 -12.63 -31.83 -27.92
N TRP A 143 -13.34 -31.38 -28.97
CA TRP A 143 -14.77 -31.04 -28.88
C TRP A 143 -15.67 -32.28 -28.66
N MET A 144 -15.28 -33.49 -29.11
CA MET A 144 -16.02 -34.74 -28.90
C MET A 144 -15.72 -35.39 -27.54
N LEU A 145 -14.45 -35.44 -27.13
CA LEU A 145 -13.95 -35.77 -25.79
C LEU A 145 -14.22 -34.65 -24.79
N GLY A 146 -14.54 -33.44 -25.24
CA GLY A 146 -15.09 -32.37 -24.43
C GLY A 146 -16.37 -32.80 -23.73
N ARG A 147 -17.15 -33.72 -24.32
CA ARG A 147 -18.25 -34.40 -23.61
C ARG A 147 -17.77 -35.33 -22.49
N GLY A 148 -16.62 -35.98 -22.65
CA GLY A 148 -16.00 -36.81 -21.61
C GLY A 148 -15.41 -35.97 -20.47
N SER A 149 -14.79 -34.83 -20.80
CA SER A 149 -14.33 -33.85 -19.82
C SER A 149 -15.49 -33.13 -19.12
N GLN A 150 -16.58 -32.84 -19.82
CA GLN A 150 -17.83 -32.36 -19.23
C GLN A 150 -18.44 -33.38 -18.26
N LEU A 151 -18.46 -34.68 -18.58
CA LEU A 151 -18.95 -35.72 -17.67
C LEU A 151 -18.09 -35.87 -16.41
N LEU A 152 -16.77 -35.76 -16.53
CA LEU A 152 -15.87 -35.77 -15.36
C LEU A 152 -16.01 -34.48 -14.55
N ALA A 153 -16.11 -33.33 -15.20
CA ALA A 153 -16.39 -32.06 -14.54
C ALA A 153 -17.76 -32.08 -13.84
N GLU A 154 -18.80 -32.64 -14.47
CA GLU A 154 -20.13 -32.82 -13.87
C GLU A 154 -20.08 -33.74 -12.65
N LYS A 155 -19.32 -34.84 -12.70
CA LYS A 155 -19.14 -35.73 -11.54
C LYS A 155 -18.43 -35.03 -10.40
N VAL A 156 -17.35 -34.28 -10.69
CA VAL A 156 -16.62 -33.50 -9.68
C VAL A 156 -17.49 -32.37 -9.13
N TRP A 157 -18.27 -31.70 -9.97
CA TRP A 157 -19.22 -30.66 -9.55
C TRP A 157 -20.41 -31.22 -8.77
N ALA A 158 -20.89 -32.41 -9.10
CA ALA A 158 -21.93 -33.11 -8.36
C ALA A 158 -21.41 -33.51 -6.97
N GLU A 159 -20.18 -34.01 -6.88
CA GLU A 159 -19.53 -34.32 -5.61
C GLU A 159 -19.33 -33.07 -4.76
N LEU A 160 -18.86 -31.97 -5.36
CA LEU A 160 -18.68 -30.70 -4.63
C LEU A 160 -20.02 -30.14 -4.13
N ARG A 161 -21.08 -30.21 -4.95
CA ARG A 161 -22.44 -29.82 -4.53
C ARG A 161 -22.94 -30.71 -3.40
N LYS A 162 -22.70 -32.02 -3.47
CA LYS A 162 -23.04 -32.98 -2.42
C LYS A 162 -22.32 -32.63 -1.13
N GLN A 163 -21.01 -32.39 -1.17
CA GLN A 163 -20.22 -31.98 0.00
C GLN A 163 -20.70 -30.66 0.60
N LEU A 164 -21.06 -29.68 -0.24
CA LEU A 164 -21.62 -28.41 0.25
C LEU A 164 -22.99 -28.61 0.91
N LEU A 165 -23.84 -29.47 0.34
CA LEU A 165 -25.15 -29.80 0.93
C LEU A 165 -24.98 -30.54 2.26
N GLU A 166 -24.10 -31.54 2.32
CA GLU A 166 -23.77 -32.27 3.55
C GLU A 166 -23.18 -31.36 4.61
N PHE A 167 -22.23 -30.48 4.24
CA PHE A 167 -21.67 -29.50 5.17
C PHE A 167 -22.74 -28.56 5.71
N THR A 168 -23.60 -28.03 4.83
CA THR A 168 -24.69 -27.12 5.24
C THR A 168 -25.68 -27.83 6.14
N HIS A 169 -26.04 -29.07 5.81
CA HIS A 169 -26.98 -29.87 6.60
C HIS A 169 -26.40 -30.22 7.97
N ASN A 170 -25.18 -30.75 8.04
CA ASN A 170 -24.51 -31.09 9.30
C ASN A 170 -24.33 -29.86 10.20
N THR A 171 -23.95 -28.72 9.61
CA THR A 171 -23.80 -27.46 10.36
C THR A 171 -25.15 -26.99 10.90
N GLN A 172 -26.22 -27.09 10.10
CA GLN A 172 -27.57 -26.74 10.52
C GLN A 172 -28.08 -27.65 11.64
N GLU A 173 -27.90 -28.96 11.52
CA GLU A 173 -28.28 -29.92 12.56
C GLU A 173 -27.54 -29.66 13.87
N GLY A 174 -26.23 -29.37 13.81
CA GLY A 174 -25.45 -28.99 14.99
C GLY A 174 -26.01 -27.76 15.70
N LEU A 175 -26.35 -26.72 14.94
CA LEU A 175 -26.96 -25.49 15.48
C LEU A 175 -28.36 -25.76 16.07
N GLU A 176 -29.16 -26.62 15.45
CA GLU A 176 -30.49 -26.99 15.96
C GLU A 176 -30.39 -27.82 17.24
N GLN A 177 -29.41 -28.71 17.34
CA GLN A 177 -29.11 -29.46 18.56
C GLN A 177 -28.68 -28.51 19.69
N GLU A 178 -27.73 -27.62 19.44
CA GLU A 178 -27.32 -26.61 20.43
C GLU A 178 -28.48 -25.73 20.87
N ARG A 179 -29.31 -25.26 19.93
CA ARG A 179 -30.52 -24.51 20.22
C ARG A 179 -31.47 -25.30 21.12
N SER A 180 -31.72 -26.58 20.81
CA SER A 180 -32.61 -27.43 21.63
C SER A 180 -32.08 -27.65 23.05
N GLN A 181 -30.76 -27.84 23.20
CA GLN A 181 -30.12 -27.99 24.50
C GLN A 181 -30.20 -26.71 25.32
N LEU A 182 -29.96 -25.55 24.69
CA LEU A 182 -30.08 -24.25 25.34
C LEU A 182 -31.51 -23.97 25.78
N LEU A 183 -32.50 -24.28 24.93
CA LEU A 183 -33.92 -24.16 25.30
C LEU A 183 -34.29 -25.07 26.47
N ALA A 184 -33.84 -26.32 26.48
CA ALA A 184 -34.08 -27.24 27.59
C ALA A 184 -33.47 -26.72 28.91
N ARG A 185 -32.23 -26.22 28.86
CA ARG A 185 -31.58 -25.61 30.04
C ARG A 185 -32.29 -24.34 30.51
N ALA A 186 -32.76 -23.51 29.58
CA ALA A 186 -33.53 -22.31 29.90
C ALA A 186 -34.85 -22.66 30.60
N LEU A 187 -35.59 -23.66 30.09
CA LEU A 187 -36.82 -24.12 30.74
C LEU A 187 -36.58 -24.63 32.17
N VAL A 188 -35.55 -25.44 32.39
CA VAL A 188 -35.20 -25.92 33.75
C VAL A 188 -34.85 -24.74 34.66
N ALA A 189 -34.11 -23.75 34.16
CA ALA A 189 -33.80 -22.54 34.93
C ALA A 189 -35.05 -21.71 35.24
N GLU A 190 -35.99 -21.59 34.29
CA GLU A 190 -37.29 -20.94 34.52
C GLU A 190 -38.11 -21.67 35.59
N GLU A 191 -38.17 -23.01 35.55
CA GLU A 191 -38.82 -23.83 36.57
C GLU A 191 -38.18 -23.61 37.94
N GLN A 192 -36.85 -23.66 38.05
CA GLN A 192 -36.13 -23.40 39.30
C GLN A 192 -36.43 -22.01 39.87
N VAL A 193 -36.50 -20.99 39.02
CA VAL A 193 -36.87 -19.63 39.45
C VAL A 193 -38.32 -19.60 39.94
N SER A 194 -39.24 -20.29 39.26
CA SER A 194 -40.64 -20.37 39.67
C SER A 194 -40.81 -21.10 41.01
N GLU A 195 -40.05 -22.17 41.25
CA GLU A 195 -40.03 -22.91 42.51
C GLU A 195 -39.50 -22.03 43.65
N LEU A 196 -38.40 -21.29 43.42
CA LEU A 196 -37.85 -20.36 44.40
C LEU A 196 -38.84 -19.22 44.70
N GLN A 197 -39.51 -18.69 43.69
CA GLN A 197 -40.56 -17.67 43.87
C GLN A 197 -41.72 -18.23 44.70
N ALA A 198 -42.20 -19.43 44.39
CA ALA A 198 -43.26 -20.08 45.16
C ALA A 198 -42.83 -20.34 46.62
N TYR A 199 -41.58 -20.72 46.85
CA TYR A 199 -41.03 -20.87 48.20
C TYR A 199 -41.01 -19.54 48.96
N ILE A 200 -40.56 -18.46 48.32
CA ILE A 200 -40.61 -17.10 48.89
C ILE A 200 -42.04 -16.73 49.25
N ASP A 201 -42.99 -16.91 48.33
CA ASP A 201 -44.39 -16.55 48.53
C ASP A 201 -45.04 -17.37 49.66
N GLN A 202 -44.69 -18.65 49.81
CA GLN A 202 -45.25 -19.53 50.85
C GLN A 202 -44.61 -19.33 52.24
N HIS A 203 -43.30 -19.07 52.29
CA HIS A 203 -42.53 -19.14 53.55
C HIS A 203 -41.94 -17.80 54.01
N LEU A 204 -41.71 -16.86 53.10
CA LEU A 204 -41.02 -15.59 53.38
C LEU A 204 -41.90 -14.36 53.20
N ALA A 205 -43.02 -14.45 52.49
CA ALA A 205 -43.96 -13.35 52.25
C ALA A 205 -45.02 -13.18 53.37
N ARG A 206 -44.65 -13.35 54.65
CA ARG A 206 -45.46 -12.93 55.80
C ARG A 206 -45.02 -11.55 56.30
#